data_AF-A0A4Q1SWF8-F1
#
_entry.id   AF-A0A4Q1SWF8-F1
#
_cell.length_a   1.000
_cell.length_b   1.000
_cell.length_c   1.000
_cell.angle_alpha   90.00
_cell.angle_beta   90.00
_cell.angle_gamma   90.00
#
_symmetry.space_group_name_H-M   'P 1'
#
loop_
_entity.id
_entity.type
_entity.pdbx_description
1 polymer ?
#
loop_
_entity_poly.entity_id
_entity_poly.type
_entity_poly.pdbx_seq_one_letter_code
_entity_poly.pdbx_strand_id
1 'polypeptide(L)' 'MIVGGQAPLFTADAYYQGRKMKIDLQDYQGKWVFLFFYSSDFSFV' A
#
# COMPACT_ATOMS: atom_id res chain seq x y z
N MET A 1 10.81 5.76 -7.31
CA MET A 1 9.81 6.74 -6.83
C MET A 1 10.51 8.10 -6.82
N ILE A 2 9.97 9.09 -7.52
CA ILE A 2 10.55 10.45 -7.56
C ILE A 2 9.67 11.37 -6.72
N VAL A 3 10.29 12.21 -5.89
CA VAL A 3 9.55 13.20 -5.08
C VAL A 3 8.93 14.23 -6.03
N GLY A 4 7.65 14.56 -5.83
CA GLY A 4 6.91 15.53 -6.65
C GLY A 4 6.35 15.00 -7.98
N GLY A 5 6.76 13.80 -8.41
CA GLY A 5 6.12 13.10 -9.54
C GLY A 5 4.93 12.25 -9.08
N GLN A 6 4.12 11.80 -10.04
CA GLN A 6 3.04 10.87 -9.74
C GLN A 6 3.58 9.57 -9.13
N ALA A 7 2.95 9.11 -8.05
CA ALA A 7 3.30 7.83 -7.42
C ALA A 7 3.08 6.68 -8.41
N PRO A 8 4.00 5.71 -8.51
CA PRO A 8 3.82 4.54 -9.38
C PRO A 8 2.55 3.78 -9.03
N LEU A 9 1.71 3.51 -10.03
CA LEU A 9 0.48 2.73 -9.84
C LEU A 9 0.82 1.29 -9.49
N PHE A 10 0.07 0.74 -8.55
CA PHE A 10 0.15 -0.68 -8.19
C PHE A 10 -1.21 -1.23 -7.82
N THR A 11 -1.34 -2.54 -8.00
CA THR A 11 -2.44 -3.33 -7.46
C THR A 11 -1.82 -4.48 -6.67
N ALA A 12 -2.34 -4.75 -5.47
CA ALA A 12 -1.82 -5.80 -4.61
C ALA A 12 -2.95 -6.52 -3.86
N ASP A 13 -2.70 -7.75 -3.46
CA ASP A 13 -3.51 -8.41 -2.44
C ASP A 13 -3.19 -7.80 -1.07
N ALA A 14 -4.22 -7.59 -0.26
CA ALA A 14 -4.13 -6.97 1.04
C ALA A 14 -5.04 -7.68 2.05
N TYR A 15 -4.74 -7.48 3.34
CA TYR A 15 -5.58 -7.92 4.44
C TYR A 15 -6.08 -6.70 5.22
N TYR A 16 -7.40 -6.50 5.24
CA TYR A 16 -8.03 -5.39 5.94
C TYR A 16 -9.25 -5.87 6.72
N GLN A 17 -9.34 -5.51 8.00
CA GLN A 17 -10.45 -5.87 8.89
C GLN A 17 -10.84 -7.36 8.85
N GLY A 18 -9.84 -8.24 8.87
CA GLY A 18 -10.09 -9.69 8.88
C GLY A 18 -10.38 -10.31 7.51
N ARG A 19 -10.27 -9.54 6.42
CA ARG A 19 -10.64 -9.98 5.07
C ARG A 19 -9.49 -9.81 4.09
N LYS A 20 -9.32 -10.81 3.22
CA LYS A 20 -8.49 -10.68 2.03
C LYS A 20 -9.23 -9.86 0.99
N MET A 21 -8.56 -8.88 0.40
CA MET A 21 -9.10 -8.04 -0.66
C MET A 21 -7.99 -7.63 -1.61
N LYS A 22 -8.38 -7.15 -2.80
CA LYS A 22 -7.46 -6.49 -3.72
C LYS A 22 -7.53 -4.98 -3.51
N ILE A 23 -6.39 -4.31 -3.51
CA ILE A 23 -6.31 -2.84 -3.45
C ILE A 23 -5.68 -2.31 -4.73
N ASP A 24 -6.18 -1.18 -5.22
CA ASP A 24 -5.55 -0.37 -6.25
C ASP A 24 -5.23 1.02 -5.68
N LEU A 25 -4.03 1.54 -5.95
CA LEU A 25 -3.64 2.88 -5.51
C LEU A 25 -4.60 3.96 -6.05
N GLN A 26 -5.19 3.74 -7.23
CA GLN A 26 -6.11 4.68 -7.88
C GLN A 26 -7.42 4.84 -7.10
N ASP A 27 -7.85 3.84 -6.33
CA ASP A 27 -9.06 3.92 -5.49
C ASP A 27 -8.94 4.98 -4.38
N TYR A 28 -7.72 5.46 -4.12
CA TYR A 28 -7.40 6.45 -3.09
C TYR A 28 -7.13 7.85 -3.64
N GLN A 29 -7.40 8.12 -4.92
CA GLN A 29 -7.29 9.47 -5.48
C GLN A 29 -8.13 10.48 -4.69
N GLY A 30 -7.57 11.68 -4.49
CA GLY A 30 -8.19 12.74 -3.68
C GLY A 30 -8.06 12.55 -2.17
N LYS A 31 -7.41 11.48 -1.70
CA LYS A 31 -7.08 11.25 -0.28
C LYS A 31 -5.58 11.29 -0.07
N TRP A 32 -5.17 11.71 1.13
CA TRP A 32 -3.79 11.53 1.57
C TRP A 32 -3.52 10.07 1.88
N VAL A 33 -2.42 9.53 1.36
CA VAL A 33 -2.00 8.14 1.54
C VAL A 33 -0.58 8.10 2.07
N PHE A 34 -0.37 7.36 3.16
CA PHE A 34 0.95 7.01 3.65
C PHE A 34 1.29 5.59 3.19
N LEU A 35 2.39 5.43 2.43
CA LEU A 35 2.89 4.13 2.01
C LEU A 35 4.18 3.81 2.77
N PHE A 36 4.14 2.74 3.58
CA PHE A 36 5.27 2.29 4.38
C PHE A 36 5.68 0.89 3.95
N PHE A 37 6.99 0.67 3.84
CA PHE A 37 7.58 -0.64 3.55
C PHE A 37 8.33 -1.12 4.80
N TYR A 38 8.15 -2.39 5.14
CA TYR A 38 8.90 -3.08 6.18
C TYR A 38 9.45 -4.40 5.62
N SER A 39 10.45 -4.97 6.29
CA SER A 39 11.25 -6.08 5.74
C SER A 39 10.49 -7.40 5.65
N SER A 40 9.86 -7.84 6.74
CA SER A 40 9.13 -9.10 6.81
C SER A 40 8.16 -9.12 7.98
N ASP A 41 7.08 -9.89 7.83
CA ASP A 41 6.26 -10.32 8.95
C ASP A 41 7.07 -11.24 9.89
N PHE A 42 6.73 -11.22 11.18
CA PHE A 42 7.29 -12.11 12.21
C PHE A 42 8.83 -12.15 12.26
N SER A 43 9.48 -10.98 12.26
CA SER A 43 10.90 -10.91 12.59
C SER A 43 11.16 -11.33 14.04
N PHE A 44 12.32 -11.90 14.33
CA PHE A 44 12.68 -12.56 15.59
C PHE A 44 12.26 -11.79 16.85
N VAL A 45 11.61 -12.51 17.76
CA VAL A 45 11.31 -12.19 19.17
C VAL A 45 11.70 -13.37 20.05
#